data_AF-A0A9P1JXW3-F1
#
_entry.id   AF-A0A9P1JXW3-F1
#
_cell.length_a   1.000
_cell.length_b   1.000
_cell.length_c   1.000
_cell.angle_alpha   90.00
_cell.angle_beta   90.00
_cell.angle_gamma   90.00
#
_symmetry.space_group_name_H-M   'P 1'
#
loop_
_entity.id
_entity.type
_entity.pdbx_description
1 polymer ?
#
loop_
_entity_poly.entity_id
_entity_poly.type
_entity_poly.pdbx_seq_one_letter_code
_entity_poly.pdbx_strand_id
1 'polypeptide(L)'
;MMVINTVGHLAEAAWHHPDLTASYAWVEVRLKTHSAKGITDKDFDLARKIEEVIQWQPARDGGALEGTPRDDPRFAYIKYD
;
A
#
# COMPACT_ATOMS: atom_id res chain seq x y z
N MET A 1 8.65 9.76 -2.57
CA MET A 1 8.63 8.46 -1.83
C MET A 1 7.38 8.33 -0.93
N MET A 2 6.18 8.77 -1.36
CA MET A 2 4.98 8.80 -0.48
C MET A 2 4.47 7.40 -0.09
N VAL A 3 4.45 6.46 -1.04
CA VAL A 3 4.00 5.07 -0.81
C VAL A 3 4.87 4.37 0.24
N ILE A 4 6.20 4.46 0.10
CA ILE A 4 7.16 3.83 1.03
C ILE A 4 6.95 4.36 2.45
N ASN A 5 6.82 5.68 2.61
CA ASN A 5 6.61 6.28 3.94
C ASN A 5 5.28 5.84 4.55
N THR A 6 4.23 5.72 3.73
CA THR A 6 2.91 5.27 4.18
C THR A 6 2.97 3.81 4.63
N VAL A 7 3.56 2.93 3.83
CA VAL A 7 3.76 1.51 4.20
C VAL A 7 4.61 1.39 5.46
N GLY A 8 5.71 2.17 5.57
CA GLY A 8 6.54 2.20 6.77
C GLY A 8 5.78 2.65 8.01
N HIS A 9 4.94 3.69 7.91
CA HIS A 9 4.10 4.13 9.02
C HIS A 9 3.10 3.05 9.46
N LEU A 10 2.43 2.39 8.52
CA LEU A 10 1.51 1.29 8.81
C LEU A 10 2.22 0.10 9.46
N ALA A 11 3.42 -0.24 8.97
CA ALA A 11 4.26 -1.30 9.51
C ALA A 11 4.69 -1.01 10.96
N GLU A 12 5.09 0.22 11.27
CA GLU A 12 5.43 0.63 12.64
C GLU A 12 4.21 0.57 13.58
N ALA A 13 3.05 1.06 13.12
CA ALA A 13 1.82 0.97 13.90
C ALA A 13 1.40 -0.48 14.18
N ALA A 14 1.66 -1.40 13.24
CA ALA A 14 1.38 -2.83 13.38
C ALA A 14 2.46 -3.61 14.14
N TRP A 15 3.62 -2.99 14.39
CA TRP A 15 4.85 -3.66 14.88
C TRP A 15 5.17 -4.94 14.09
N HIS A 16 5.12 -4.82 12.76
CA HIS A 16 5.36 -5.92 11.82
C HIS A 16 5.91 -5.33 10.52
N HIS A 17 7.18 -5.59 10.22
CA HIS A 17 7.90 -4.86 9.17
C HIS A 17 8.02 -5.67 7.88
N PRO A 18 7.68 -5.10 6.70
CA PRO A 18 7.94 -5.71 5.42
C PRO A 18 9.38 -5.48 4.96
N ASP A 19 9.85 -6.33 4.04
CA ASP A 19 10.96 -5.99 3.15
C ASP A 19 10.43 -5.13 1.99
N LEU A 20 11.06 -3.98 1.75
CA LEU A 20 10.69 -3.06 0.66
C LEU A 20 11.79 -2.98 -0.39
N THR A 21 11.43 -3.19 -1.66
CA THR A 21 12.29 -2.88 -2.80
C THR A 21 11.63 -1.79 -3.64
N ALA A 22 12.37 -0.75 -3.97
CA ALA A 22 11.86 0.38 -4.74
C ALA A 22 12.64 0.57 -6.04
N SER A 23 11.93 0.89 -7.10
CA SER A 23 12.48 1.34 -8.38
C SER A 23 11.78 2.62 -8.81
N TYR A 24 12.15 3.17 -9.96
CA TYR A 24 11.64 4.44 -10.46
C TYR A 24 10.10 4.51 -10.45
N ALA A 25 9.42 3.46 -10.92
CA ALA A 25 7.97 3.47 -11.14
C ALA A 25 7.19 2.47 -10.28
N TRP A 26 7.83 1.76 -9.34
CA TRP A 26 7.17 0.74 -8.53
C TRP A 26 7.85 0.53 -7.18
N VAL A 27 7.07 -0.01 -6.24
CA VAL A 27 7.51 -0.47 -4.93
C VAL A 27 6.98 -1.89 -4.76
N GLU A 28 7.88 -2.83 -4.45
CA GLU A 28 7.54 -4.19 -4.07
C GLU A 28 7.53 -4.28 -2.54
N VAL A 29 6.44 -4.80 -1.99
CA VAL A 29 6.26 -5.03 -0.55
C VAL A 29 6.23 -6.54 -0.32
N ARG A 30 7.17 -7.05 0.47
CA ARG A 30 7.24 -8.48 0.83
C ARG A 30 7.01 -8.65 2.32
N LEU A 31 5.99 -9.42 2.69
CA LEU A 31 5.61 -9.68 4.07
C LEU A 31 5.98 -11.10 4.46
N LYS A 32 6.62 -11.24 5.62
CA LYS A 32 6.95 -12.52 6.24
C LYS A 32 7.16 -12.34 7.73
N THR A 33 6.62 -13.26 8.52
CA THR A 33 6.91 -13.31 9.94
C THR A 33 8.24 -14.03 10.19
N HIS A 34 9.32 -13.27 10.45
CA HIS A 34 10.67 -13.80 10.65
C HIS A 34 10.78 -14.82 11.78
N SER A 35 10.13 -14.56 12.92
CA SER A 35 10.16 -15.46 14.08
C SER A 35 9.53 -16.82 13.81
N ALA A 36 8.47 -16.84 12.99
CA ALA A 36 7.80 -18.06 12.54
C ALA A 36 8.49 -18.72 11.34
N LYS A 37 9.49 -18.05 10.73
CA LYS A 37 10.13 -18.43 9.47
C LYS A 37 9.13 -18.68 8.33
N GLY A 38 7.96 -18.05 8.38
CA GLY A 38 6.84 -18.32 7.46
C GLY A 38 5.82 -17.19 7.45
N ILE A 39 4.68 -17.46 6.81
CA ILE A 39 3.55 -16.53 6.73
C ILE A 39 2.63 -16.79 7.92
N THR A 40 2.15 -15.72 8.54
CA THR A 40 1.15 -15.75 9.62
C THR A 40 0.04 -14.75 9.33
N ASP A 41 -0.99 -14.73 10.19
CA ASP A 41 -2.11 -13.79 10.08
C ASP A 41 -1.66 -12.32 10.11
N LYS A 42 -0.54 -12.01 10.78
CA LYS A 42 0.06 -10.65 10.78
C LYS A 42 0.41 -10.16 9.39
N ASP A 43 0.92 -11.07 8.55
CA ASP A 43 1.29 -10.76 7.17
C ASP A 43 0.03 -10.42 6.36
N PHE A 44 -1.04 -11.20 6.52
CA PHE A 44 -2.31 -10.93 5.84
C PHE A 44 -3.00 -9.65 6.33
N ASP A 45 -2.97 -9.39 7.62
CA ASP A 45 -3.61 -8.21 8.21
C ASP A 45 -2.89 -6.93 7.78
N LEU A 46 -1.55 -6.91 7.79
CA LEU A 46 -0.80 -5.77 7.30
C LEU A 46 -0.95 -5.58 5.79
N ALA A 47 -0.94 -6.67 5.01
CA ALA A 47 -1.19 -6.60 3.56
C ALA A 47 -2.55 -5.95 3.28
N ARG A 48 -3.62 -6.42 3.93
CA ARG A 48 -4.97 -5.87 3.75
C ARG A 48 -5.04 -4.39 4.08
N LYS A 49 -4.36 -3.95 5.14
CA LYS A 49 -4.35 -2.54 5.52
C LYS A 49 -3.58 -1.67 4.54
N ILE A 50 -2.47 -2.17 4.00
CA ILE A 50 -1.72 -1.49 2.94
C ILE A 50 -2.62 -1.34 1.70
N GLU A 51 -3.29 -2.41 1.27
CA GLU A 51 -4.20 -2.37 0.12
C GLU A 51 -5.33 -1.36 0.33
N GLU A 52 -5.98 -1.38 1.49
CA GLU A 52 -7.04 -0.44 1.85
C GLU A 52 -6.60 1.02 1.71
N VAL A 53 -5.39 1.35 2.20
CA VAL A 53 -4.90 2.73 2.23
C VAL A 53 -4.31 3.16 0.88
N ILE A 54 -3.51 2.30 0.24
CA ILE A 54 -2.80 2.64 -1.01
C ILE A 54 -3.74 2.58 -2.22
N GLN A 55 -4.67 1.62 -2.25
CA GLN A 55 -5.64 1.50 -3.34
C GLN A 55 -6.92 2.31 -3.11
N TRP A 56 -6.96 3.15 -2.08
CA TRP A 56 -8.14 3.95 -1.79
C TRP A 56 -8.52 4.86 -2.97
N GLN A 57 -9.73 4.68 -3.47
CA GLN A 57 -10.28 5.46 -4.58
C GLN A 57 -11.49 6.27 -4.11
N PRO A 58 -11.30 7.54 -3.71
CA PRO A 58 -12.36 8.33 -3.08
C PRO A 58 -13.63 8.48 -3.95
N ALA A 59 -13.48 8.54 -5.29
CA ALA A 59 -14.63 8.59 -6.21
C ALA A 59 -15.54 7.36 -6.15
N ARG A 60 -15.07 6.22 -5.62
CA ARG A 60 -15.89 5.02 -5.47
C ARG A 60 -16.76 5.05 -4.21
N ASP A 61 -16.50 5.96 -3.27
CA ASP A 61 -17.19 6.02 -1.98
C ASP A 61 -18.47 6.87 -2.00
N GLY A 62 -18.83 7.47 -3.15
CA GLY A 62 -20.03 8.29 -3.30
C GLY A 62 -19.99 9.63 -2.55
N GLY A 63 -18.82 10.03 -2.06
CA GLY A 63 -18.59 11.29 -1.35
C GLY A 63 -18.27 12.47 -2.28
N ALA A 64 -17.83 13.58 -1.68
CA ALA A 64 -17.47 14.80 -2.40
C ALA A 64 -16.05 14.79 -3.01
N LEU A 65 -15.26 13.74 -2.76
CA LEU A 65 -13.88 13.65 -3.20
C LEU A 65 -13.76 12.89 -4.52
N GLU A 66 -13.11 13.50 -5.50
CA GLU A 66 -12.99 12.96 -6.86
C GLU A 66 -11.77 12.04 -7.06
N GLY A 67 -10.68 12.26 -6.33
CA GLY A 67 -9.42 11.55 -6.53
C GLY A 67 -8.59 12.10 -7.70
N THR A 68 -7.58 11.34 -8.14
CA THR A 68 -6.73 11.74 -9.28
C THR A 68 -7.49 11.62 -10.61
N PRO A 69 -7.27 12.53 -11.59
CA PRO A 69 -7.84 12.42 -12.94
C PRO A 69 -7.53 11.05 -13.57
N ARG A 70 -8.55 10.40 -14.17
CA ARG A 70 -8.44 9.04 -14.74
C ARG A 70 -8.17 9.03 -16.24
N ASP A 71 -8.53 10.09 -16.92
CA ASP A 71 -8.43 10.29 -18.37
C ASP A 71 -7.07 10.86 -18.80
N ASP A 72 -6.27 11.38 -17.86
CA ASP A 72 -4.95 11.91 -18.13
C ASP A 72 -3.85 11.13 -17.36
N PRO A 73 -3.04 10.31 -18.06
CA PRO A 73 -2.01 9.50 -17.43
C PRO A 73 -0.89 10.33 -16.77
N ARG A 74 -0.78 11.62 -17.07
CA ARG A 74 0.21 12.52 -16.44
C ARG A 74 -0.09 12.76 -14.96
N PHE A 75 -1.35 12.60 -14.55
CA PHE A 75 -1.79 12.79 -13.17
C PHE A 75 -2.11 11.46 -12.46
N ALA A 76 -1.90 10.33 -13.12
CA ALA A 76 -2.09 9.02 -12.51
C ALA A 76 -1.08 8.81 -11.38
N TYR A 77 -1.58 8.46 -10.20
CA TYR A 77 -0.74 8.21 -9.02
C TYR A 77 -0.42 6.72 -8.82
N ILE A 78 -1.45 5.88 -8.78
CA ILE A 78 -1.34 4.42 -8.67
C ILE A 78 -2.03 3.80 -9.88
N LYS A 79 -1.46 2.71 -10.40
CA LYS A 79 -2.15 1.86 -11.36
C LYS A 79 -2.99 0.86 -10.57
N TYR A 80 -4.30 0.93 -10.77
CA TYR A 80 -5.23 -0.03 -10.19
C TYR A 80 -5.37 -1.21 -11.16
N ASP A 81 -5.49 -2.42 -10.62
CA ASP A 81 -5.82 -3.63 -11.39
C ASP A 81 -7.29 -3.66 -11.83
#